data_AF-A0A960I278-F1
#
_entry.id   AF-A0A960I278-F1
#
_cell.length_a   1.000
_cell.length_b   1.000
_cell.length_c   1.000
_cell.angle_alpha   90.00
_cell.angle_beta   90.00
_cell.angle_gamma   90.00
#
_symmetry.space_group_name_H-M   'P 1'
#
loop_
_entity.id
_entity.type
_entity.pdbx_description
1 polymer ?
#
loop_
_entity_poly.entity_id
_entity_poly.type
_entity_poly.pdbx_seq_one_letter_code
_entity_poly.pdbx_strand_id
1 'polypeptide(L)'
;MTDPIPLDTRVAELADRYLPLAVSVLKEAIRIPADDPDDPHAGLSNHEGHRLRFLRGAIVDLGAVEREDDVGIDEFGNLVWAVSDPFDGVA
;
A
#
# COMPACT_ATOMS: atom_id res chain seq x y z
N MET A 1 -11.41 -26.21 21.97
CA MET A 1 -11.68 -25.62 20.65
C MET A 1 -12.03 -24.18 20.93
N THR A 2 -11.11 -23.25 20.67
CA THR A 2 -11.32 -21.82 20.92
C THR A 2 -12.24 -21.31 19.84
N ASP A 3 -13.30 -20.59 20.20
CA ASP A 3 -14.13 -19.92 19.21
C ASP A 3 -13.24 -18.99 18.35
N PRO A 4 -13.42 -18.96 17.03
CA PRO A 4 -12.67 -18.06 16.18
C PRO A 4 -12.91 -16.61 16.64
N ILE A 5 -11.82 -15.86 16.78
CA ILE A 5 -11.87 -14.42 17.09
C ILE A 5 -12.75 -13.75 16.03
N PRO A 6 -13.74 -12.93 16.41
CA PRO A 6 -14.53 -12.17 15.44
C PRO A 6 -13.61 -11.36 14.53
N LEU A 7 -13.92 -11.34 13.21
CA LEU A 7 -13.07 -10.69 12.21
C LEU A 7 -12.75 -9.24 12.62
N ASP A 8 -13.73 -8.49 13.10
CA ASP A 8 -13.56 -7.10 13.55
C ASP A 8 -12.54 -6.96 14.68
N THR A 9 -12.56 -7.89 15.65
CA THR A 9 -11.57 -7.91 16.73
C THR A 9 -10.18 -8.17 16.17
N ARG A 10 -10.04 -9.11 15.23
CA ARG A 10 -8.76 -9.41 14.61
C ARG A 10 -8.23 -8.24 13.78
N VAL A 11 -9.11 -7.56 13.04
CA VAL A 11 -8.77 -6.34 12.28
C VAL A 11 -8.30 -5.25 13.23
N ALA A 12 -9.01 -5.01 14.34
CA ALA A 12 -8.62 -3.99 15.32
C ALA A 12 -7.25 -4.28 15.97
N GLU A 13 -6.99 -5.53 16.36
CA GLU A 13 -5.69 -5.96 16.90
C GLU A 13 -4.54 -5.73 15.91
N LEU A 14 -4.76 -6.05 14.63
CA LEU A 14 -3.75 -5.86 13.59
C LEU A 14 -3.55 -4.38 13.27
N ALA A 15 -4.62 -3.59 13.22
CA ALA A 15 -4.55 -2.15 13.01
C ALA A 15 -3.74 -1.46 14.12
N ASP A 16 -4.00 -1.79 15.38
CA ASP A 16 -3.24 -1.24 16.52
C ASP A 16 -1.77 -1.65 16.47
N ARG A 17 -1.49 -2.93 16.17
CA ARG A 17 -0.13 -3.46 16.01
C ARG A 17 0.66 -2.73 14.92
N TYR A 18 0.03 -2.45 13.77
CA TYR A 18 0.71 -1.87 12.61
C TYR A 18 0.59 -0.34 12.53
N LEU A 19 -0.16 0.30 13.43
CA LEU A 19 -0.30 1.76 13.46
C LEU A 19 1.05 2.50 13.47
N PRO A 20 2.06 2.12 14.28
CA PRO A 20 3.36 2.81 14.27
C PRO A 20 4.06 2.73 12.90
N LEU A 21 3.95 1.59 12.22
CA LEU A 21 4.51 1.38 10.89
C LEU A 21 3.78 2.25 9.85
N ALA A 22 2.44 2.25 9.87
CA ALA A 22 1.63 3.08 8.98
C ALA A 22 1.96 4.57 9.14
N VAL A 23 2.13 5.05 10.38
CA VAL A 23 2.56 6.42 10.67
C VAL A 23 3.95 6.71 10.10
N SER A 24 4.90 5.77 10.20
CA SER A 24 6.25 5.93 9.64
C SER A 24 6.20 6.07 8.11
N VAL A 25 5.47 5.18 7.43
CA VAL A 25 5.32 5.22 5.97
C VAL A 25 4.65 6.53 5.53
N LEU A 26 3.60 6.96 6.22
CA LEU A 26 2.89 8.19 5.90
C LEU A 26 3.78 9.44 6.07
N LYS A 27 4.58 9.49 7.15
CA LYS A 27 5.53 10.59 7.37
C LYS A 27 6.55 10.70 6.24
N GLU A 28 7.10 9.57 5.80
CA GLU A 28 8.06 9.56 4.69
C GLU A 28 7.41 9.92 3.35
N ALA A 29 6.20 9.43 3.08
CA ALA A 29 5.44 9.83 1.89
C ALA A 29 5.19 11.34 1.86
N ILE A 30 4.77 11.94 2.98
CA ILE A 30 4.53 13.40 3.08
C ILE A 30 5.84 14.19 2.94
N ARG A 31 6.96 13.69 3.46
CA ARG A 31 8.28 14.33 3.35
C ARG A 31 8.73 14.47 1.90
N ILE A 32 8.37 13.51 1.05
CA ILE A 32 8.66 13.55 -0.39
C ILE A 32 7.77 14.64 -1.02
N PRO A 33 8.31 15.51 -1.90
CA PRO A 33 7.52 16.50 -2.62
C PRO A 33 6.38 15.84 -3.41
N ALA A 34 5.20 16.45 -3.37
CA ALA A 34 4.04 16.00 -4.15
C ALA A 34 4.24 16.28 -5.64
N ASP A 35 4.72 17.49 -5.94
CA ASP A 35 4.84 18.00 -7.30
C ASP A 35 6.25 17.78 -7.83
N ASP A 36 6.30 17.33 -9.08
CA ASP A 36 7.50 17.34 -9.91
C ASP A 36 7.37 18.50 -10.90
N PRO A 37 8.27 19.51 -10.88
CA PRO A 37 8.19 20.65 -11.80
C PRO A 37 8.30 20.25 -13.27
N ASP A 38 8.83 19.07 -13.57
CA ASP A 38 8.98 18.55 -14.92
C ASP A 38 7.73 17.74 -15.39
N ASP A 39 6.77 17.46 -14.49
CA ASP A 39 5.49 16.82 -14.86
C ASP A 39 4.42 17.88 -15.16
N PRO A 40 3.94 17.99 -16.43
CA PRO A 40 2.89 18.94 -16.79
C PRO A 40 1.53 18.66 -16.13
N HIS A 41 1.35 17.49 -15.51
CA HIS A 41 0.16 17.11 -14.76
C HIS A 41 0.37 17.12 -13.24
N ALA A 42 1.48 17.72 -12.76
CA ALA A 42 1.71 17.94 -11.34
C ALA A 42 0.49 18.59 -10.65
N GLY A 43 0.28 18.22 -9.39
CA GLY A 43 -0.91 18.58 -8.60
C GLY A 43 -2.06 17.57 -8.65
N LEU A 44 -2.02 16.57 -9.53
CA LEU A 44 -2.93 15.42 -9.49
C LEU A 44 -2.35 14.28 -8.65
N SER A 45 -3.17 13.56 -7.87
CA SER A 45 -2.68 12.53 -6.94
C SER A 45 -1.99 11.34 -7.65
N ASN A 46 -2.44 11.00 -8.86
CA ASN A 46 -1.82 9.99 -9.74
C ASN A 46 -0.53 10.47 -10.41
N HIS A 47 -0.16 11.74 -10.22
CA HIS A 47 1.08 12.35 -10.71
C HIS A 47 2.07 12.66 -9.58
N GLU A 48 1.80 12.20 -8.35
CA GLU A 48 2.75 12.27 -7.23
C GLU A 48 3.88 11.23 -7.38
N GLY A 49 4.53 11.19 -8.55
CA GLY A 49 5.34 10.05 -9.01
C GLY A 49 6.43 9.61 -8.03
N HIS A 50 7.11 10.54 -7.35
CA HIS A 50 8.11 10.19 -6.33
C HIS A 50 7.50 9.51 -5.10
N ARG A 51 6.33 9.97 -4.65
CA ARG A 51 5.60 9.37 -3.51
C ARG A 51 5.05 8.02 -3.87
N LEU A 52 4.47 7.88 -5.06
CA LEU A 52 3.93 6.61 -5.55
C LEU A 52 5.02 5.55 -5.70
N ARG A 53 6.19 5.91 -6.21
CA ARG A 53 7.37 5.01 -6.26
C ARG A 53 7.83 4.59 -4.86
N PHE A 54 7.86 5.52 -3.91
CA PHE A 54 8.18 5.20 -2.52
C PHE A 54 7.14 4.24 -1.90
N LEU A 55 5.84 4.51 -2.08
CA LEU A 55 4.77 3.68 -1.55
C LEU A 55 4.78 2.27 -2.14
N ARG A 56 5.01 2.14 -3.46
CA ARG A 56 5.24 0.83 -4.11
C ARG A 56 6.41 0.10 -3.45
N GLY A 57 7.55 0.77 -3.30
CA GLY A 57 8.73 0.19 -2.66
C GLY A 57 8.44 -0.28 -1.24
N ALA A 58 7.75 0.53 -0.44
CA ALA A 58 7.36 0.17 0.92
C ALA A 58 6.46 -1.08 0.97
N ILE A 59 5.53 -1.23 0.03
CA ILE A 59 4.67 -2.43 -0.06
C ILE A 59 5.52 -3.69 -0.29
N VAL A 60 6.49 -3.62 -1.20
CA VAL A 60 7.39 -4.74 -1.52
C VAL A 60 8.34 -5.04 -0.35
N ASP A 61 9.01 -4.02 0.19
CA ASP A 61 9.99 -4.15 1.27
C ASP A 61 9.39 -4.72 2.56
N LEU A 62 8.12 -4.40 2.83
CA LEU A 62 7.38 -4.90 4.00
C LEU A 62 6.76 -6.28 3.77
N GLY A 63 6.87 -6.85 2.55
CA GLY A 63 6.25 -8.13 2.21
C GLY A 63 4.73 -8.09 2.25
N ALA A 64 4.12 -6.96 1.90
CA ALA A 64 2.66 -6.80 1.89
C ALA A 64 1.98 -7.46 0.66
N VAL A 65 2.78 -7.95 -0.28
CA VAL A 65 2.37 -8.74 -1.45
C VAL A 65 3.23 -9.99 -1.58
N GLU A 66 2.72 -11.04 -2.24
CA GLU A 66 3.47 -12.29 -2.43
C GLU A 66 4.61 -12.11 -3.43
N ARG A 67 4.35 -11.37 -4.53
CA ARG A 67 5.30 -11.08 -5.59
C ARG A 67 5.37 -9.58 -5.81
N GLU A 68 6.56 -9.10 -6.21
CA GLU A 68 6.75 -7.69 -6.55
C GLU A 68 5.81 -7.24 -7.69
N ASP A 69 5.47 -8.14 -8.62
CA ASP A 69 4.58 -7.86 -9.75
C ASP A 69 3.10 -7.73 -9.34
N ASP A 70 2.74 -8.09 -8.10
CA ASP A 70 1.37 -7.93 -7.59
C ASP A 70 1.07 -6.47 -7.21
N VAL A 71 2.06 -5.56 -7.30
CA VAL A 71 1.92 -4.12 -7.08
C VAL A 71 2.62 -3.31 -8.18
N GLY A 72 1.88 -2.37 -8.77
CA GLY A 72 2.37 -1.56 -9.89
C GLY A 72 1.78 -0.17 -9.93
N ILE A 73 2.25 0.62 -10.90
CA ILE A 73 1.62 1.88 -11.30
C ILE A 73 0.99 1.63 -12.67
N ASP A 74 -0.31 1.87 -12.79
CA ASP A 74 -1.03 1.67 -14.05
C ASP A 74 -0.70 2.76 -15.10
N GLU A 75 -1.28 2.64 -16.29
CA GLU A 75 -1.06 3.60 -17.39
C GLU A 75 -1.58 5.01 -17.09
N PHE A 76 -2.43 5.15 -16.06
CA PHE A 76 -2.96 6.42 -15.59
C PHE A 76 -2.19 6.98 -14.40
N GLY A 77 -1.16 6.30 -13.89
CA GLY A 77 -0.39 6.77 -12.73
C GLY A 77 -0.96 6.35 -11.37
N ASN A 78 -1.96 5.47 -11.32
CA ASN A 78 -2.48 4.99 -10.04
C ASN A 78 -1.61 3.87 -9.48
N LEU A 79 -1.32 3.91 -8.19
CA LEU A 79 -0.77 2.77 -7.46
C LEU A 79 -1.88 1.70 -7.31
N VAL A 80 -1.65 0.54 -7.88
CA VAL A 80 -2.59 -0.58 -7.89
C VAL A 80 -1.91 -1.83 -7.33
N TRP A 81 -2.65 -2.63 -6.57
CA TRP A 81 -2.20 -3.95 -6.14
C TRP A 81 -3.34 -4.96 -6.10
N ALA A 82 -3.00 -6.22 -6.27
CA ALA A 82 -3.91 -7.35 -6.11
C ALA A 82 -3.45 -8.22 -4.94
N VAL A 83 -4.42 -8.65 -4.12
CA VAL A 83 -4.19 -9.66 -3.08
C VAL A 83 -5.16 -10.78 -3.35
N SER A 84 -4.63 -11.96 -3.63
CA SER A 84 -5.39 -13.18 -3.82
C SER A 84 -4.87 -14.23 -2.85
N ASP A 85 -5.77 -15.03 -2.27
CA ASP A 85 -5.40 -16.24 -1.56
C ASP A 85 -5.61 -17.44 -2.50
N PRO A 86 -4.54 -18.06 -3.04
CA PRO A 86 -4.69 -19.19 -3.95
C PRO A 86 -5.30 -20.43 -3.29
N PHE A 87 -5.50 -20.40 -1.98
CA PHE A 87 -6.09 -21.48 -1.18
C PHE A 87 -7.46 -21.11 -0.60
N ASP A 88 -8.08 -20.00 -1.01
CA ASP A 88 -9.40 -19.59 -0.52
C ASP A 88 -10.54 -20.51 -0.95
N GLY A 89 -10.28 -21.44 -1.87
CA GLY A 89 -11.25 -22.40 -2.38
C GLY A 89 -12.30 -21.81 -3.31
N VAL A 90 -12.11 -20.55 -3.75
CA VAL A 90 -12.98 -19.86 -4.70
C VAL A 90 -12.24 -19.79 -6.05
N ALA A 91 -12.77 -20.51 -7.04
CA ALA A 91 -12.24 -20.56 -8.41
C ALA A 91 -12.76 -19.43 -9.29
#